data_AF-A0ABD7NVM7-F1
#
_entry.id   AF-A0ABD7NVM7-F1
#
_cell.length_a   1.000
_cell.length_b   1.000
_cell.length_c   1.000
_cell.angle_alpha   90.00
_cell.angle_beta   90.00
_cell.angle_gamma   90.00
#
_symmetry.space_group_name_H-M   'P 1'
#
loop_
_entity.id
_entity.type
_entity.pdbx_description
1 polymer ?
#
loop_
_entity_poly.entity_id
_entity_poly.type
_entity_poly.pdbx_seq_one_letter_code
_entity_poly.pdbx_strand_id
1 'polypeptide(L)'
;MMDGLALGETTPGPLIMVVTFVGFVGGYTHAVFGADMLFVGGAVAACMVTWFTFLPSFIFVLAGGPFIETTHNKAGFTAPLTAITAAVVGVIVNLGLFFIWHTVWPEGAKGGIDIPAALIAVAAAFALFRLKWKVTHVIAMAALAGLILRLTGLSAV
;
A
#
# COMPACT_ATOMS: atom_id res chain seq x y z
N MET A 1 1.95 -2.46 9.92
CA MET A 1 1.09 -2.31 8.72
C MET A 1 1.79 -1.52 7.61
N MET A 2 2.44 -0.39 7.93
CA MET A 2 3.20 0.43 6.98
C MET A 2 4.25 -0.37 6.19
N ASP A 3 5.04 -1.21 6.86
CA ASP A 3 6.06 -2.03 6.19
C ASP A 3 5.48 -3.07 5.22
N GLY A 4 4.32 -3.66 5.56
CA GLY A 4 3.63 -4.60 4.69
C GLY A 4 3.09 -3.92 3.43
N LEU A 5 2.52 -2.72 3.58
CA LEU A 5 2.10 -1.89 2.45
C LEU A 5 3.30 -1.48 1.60
N ALA A 6 4.37 -0.99 2.21
CA ALA A 6 5.59 -0.60 1.52
C ALA A 6 6.18 -1.75 0.71
N LEU A 7 6.20 -2.98 1.24
CA LEU A 7 6.65 -4.18 0.53
C LEU A 7 5.73 -4.50 -0.66
N GLY A 8 4.41 -4.37 -0.50
CA GLY A 8 3.42 -4.59 -1.56
C GLY A 8 3.58 -3.68 -2.78
N GLU A 9 4.02 -2.44 -2.57
CA GLU A 9 4.25 -1.43 -3.63
C GLU A 9 5.55 -1.66 -4.44
N THR A 10 6.48 -2.49 -3.95
CA THR A 10 7.79 -2.70 -4.61
C THR A 10 7.72 -3.54 -5.88
N THR A 11 6.60 -4.24 -6.11
CA THR A 11 6.37 -5.03 -7.31
C THR A 11 5.14 -4.48 -8.06
N PRO A 12 5.12 -4.50 -9.41
CA PRO A 12 3.94 -4.08 -10.19
C PRO A 12 2.69 -4.98 -10.02
N GLY A 13 2.68 -5.87 -9.02
CA GLY A 13 1.60 -6.80 -8.77
C GLY A 13 0.36 -6.13 -8.17
N PRO A 14 -0.73 -6.90 -7.95
CA PRO A 14 -1.93 -6.37 -7.32
C PRO A 14 -1.61 -5.95 -5.88
N LEU A 15 -1.61 -4.64 -5.61
CA LEU A 15 -1.46 -4.03 -4.27
C LEU A 15 -2.21 -4.79 -3.18
N ILE A 16 -3.39 -5.30 -3.55
CA ILE A 16 -4.33 -6.02 -2.69
C ILE A 16 -3.76 -7.32 -2.10
N MET A 17 -2.71 -7.89 -2.69
CA MET A 17 -2.03 -9.08 -2.15
C MET A 17 -1.41 -8.82 -0.76
N VAL A 18 -1.17 -7.56 -0.38
CA VAL A 18 -0.76 -7.22 0.99
C VAL A 18 -1.79 -7.69 2.02
N VAL A 19 -3.08 -7.68 1.69
CA VAL A 19 -4.15 -8.10 2.61
C VAL A 19 -4.05 -9.60 2.89
N THR A 20 -3.69 -10.41 1.90
CA THR A 20 -3.38 -11.85 2.09
C THR A 20 -2.23 -12.05 3.07
N PHE A 21 -1.16 -11.25 2.96
CA PHE A 21 -0.05 -11.30 3.91
C PHE A 21 -0.47 -10.84 5.32
N VAL A 22 -1.26 -9.77 5.44
CA VAL A 22 -1.83 -9.33 6.72
C VAL A 22 -2.71 -10.42 7.34
N GLY A 23 -3.49 -11.13 6.51
CA GLY A 23 -4.25 -12.31 6.92
C GLY A 23 -3.36 -13.43 7.46
N PHE A 24 -2.26 -13.75 6.78
CA PHE A 24 -1.27 -14.71 7.26
C PHE A 24 -0.71 -14.31 8.63
N VAL A 25 -0.25 -13.06 8.75
CA VAL A 25 0.34 -12.54 10.00
C VAL A 25 -0.70 -12.63 11.12
N GLY A 26 -1.94 -12.22 10.88
CA GLY A 26 -3.02 -12.34 11.87
C GLY A 26 -3.27 -13.79 12.31
N GLY A 27 -3.35 -14.73 11.37
CA GLY A 27 -3.53 -16.15 11.67
C GLY A 27 -2.35 -16.77 12.43
N TYR A 28 -1.13 -16.34 12.10
CA TYR A 28 0.10 -16.78 12.74
C TYR A 28 0.24 -16.22 14.16
N THR A 29 0.06 -14.91 14.36
CA THR A 29 0.27 -14.25 15.66
C THR A 29 -0.81 -14.59 16.68
N HIS A 30 -2.04 -14.87 16.22
CA HIS A 30 -3.13 -15.27 17.09
C HIS A 30 -3.19 -16.78 17.35
N ALA A 31 -2.27 -17.57 16.78
CA ALA A 31 -2.20 -19.01 16.97
C ALA A 31 -3.57 -19.70 16.82
N VAL A 32 -4.29 -19.40 15.74
CA VAL A 32 -5.72 -19.76 15.54
C VAL A 32 -5.99 -21.27 15.69
N PHE A 33 -4.98 -22.11 15.44
CA PHE A 33 -5.04 -23.57 15.64
C PHE A 33 -4.10 -24.11 16.73
N GLY A 34 -3.64 -23.25 17.63
CA GLY A 34 -2.69 -23.58 18.69
C GLY A 34 -1.24 -23.25 18.36
N ALA A 35 -0.40 -23.23 19.40
CA ALA A 35 1.01 -22.80 19.33
C ALA A 35 1.90 -23.74 18.51
N ASP A 36 1.50 -25.01 18.33
CA ASP A 36 2.24 -25.99 17.54
C ASP A 36 1.97 -25.88 16.02
N MET A 37 0.91 -25.16 15.64
CA MET A 37 0.37 -25.11 14.27
C MET A 37 0.37 -23.70 13.68
N LEU A 38 1.30 -22.83 14.09
CA LEU A 38 1.31 -21.41 13.70
C LEU A 38 1.32 -21.20 12.18
N PHE A 39 2.12 -21.98 11.44
CA PHE A 39 2.17 -21.88 9.99
C PHE A 39 0.83 -22.26 9.34
N VAL A 40 0.18 -23.31 9.84
CA VAL A 40 -1.13 -23.76 9.33
C VAL A 40 -2.20 -22.70 9.62
N GLY A 41 -2.17 -22.11 10.81
CA GLY A 41 -3.04 -20.98 11.18
C GLY A 41 -2.89 -19.79 10.25
N GLY A 42 -1.65 -19.38 9.98
CA GLY A 42 -1.36 -18.33 9.00
C GLY A 42 -1.80 -18.70 7.59
N ALA A 43 -1.48 -19.91 7.11
CA ALA A 43 -1.80 -20.35 5.75
C ALA A 43 -3.31 -20.40 5.49
N VAL A 44 -4.09 -20.93 6.43
CA VAL A 44 -5.56 -20.96 6.31
C VAL A 44 -6.13 -19.54 6.31
N ALA A 45 -5.64 -18.66 7.18
CA ALA A 45 -6.08 -17.26 7.20
C ALA A 45 -5.75 -16.55 5.88
N ALA A 46 -4.56 -16.78 5.32
CA ALA A 46 -4.15 -16.26 4.02
C ALA A 46 -5.05 -16.76 2.88
N CYS A 47 -5.35 -18.06 2.85
CA CYS A 47 -6.27 -18.66 1.88
C CYS A 47 -7.68 -18.06 1.99
N MET A 48 -8.19 -17.90 3.21
CA MET A 48 -9.50 -17.31 3.47
C MET A 48 -9.57 -15.86 2.98
N VAL A 49 -8.56 -15.04 3.32
CA VAL A 49 -8.49 -13.65 2.84
C VAL A 49 -8.40 -13.60 1.31
N THR A 50 -7.57 -14.44 0.70
CA THR A 50 -7.43 -14.51 -0.77
C THR A 50 -8.76 -14.88 -1.42
N TRP A 51 -9.44 -15.88 -0.88
CA TRP A 51 -10.74 -16.33 -1.39
C TRP A 51 -11.77 -15.21 -1.37
N PHE A 52 -11.98 -14.58 -0.21
CA PHE A 52 -12.99 -13.52 -0.07
C PHE A 52 -12.62 -12.20 -0.74
N THR A 53 -11.34 -11.96 -1.02
CA THR A 53 -10.89 -10.78 -1.76
C THR A 53 -11.05 -10.95 -3.26
N PHE A 54 -10.62 -12.08 -3.82
CA PHE A 54 -10.55 -12.25 -5.26
C PHE A 54 -11.79 -12.90 -5.87
N LEU A 55 -12.38 -13.91 -5.23
CA LEU A 55 -13.48 -14.65 -5.82
C LEU A 55 -14.72 -13.77 -6.08
N PRO A 56 -15.21 -12.96 -5.11
CA PRO A 56 -16.33 -12.07 -5.36
C PRO A 56 -16.02 -11.04 -6.46
N SER A 57 -14.82 -10.47 -6.45
CA SER A 57 -14.38 -9.51 -7.47
C SER A 57 -14.37 -10.12 -8.87
N PHE A 58 -13.85 -11.35 -9.03
CA PHE A 58 -13.90 -12.04 -10.31
C PHE A 58 -15.32 -12.34 -10.76
N ILE A 59 -16.21 -12.74 -9.86
CA ILE A 59 -17.63 -12.93 -10.16
C ILE A 59 -18.24 -11.62 -10.68
N PHE A 60 -18.02 -10.50 -10.00
CA PHE A 60 -18.56 -9.21 -10.43
C PHE A 60 -17.96 -8.71 -11.74
N VAL A 61 -16.67 -8.90 -11.98
CA VAL A 61 -16.02 -8.50 -13.23
C VAL A 61 -16.53 -9.34 -14.40
N LEU A 62 -16.63 -10.67 -14.24
CA LEU A 62 -17.10 -11.56 -15.29
C LEU A 62 -18.60 -11.42 -15.54
N ALA A 63 -19.41 -11.28 -14.49
CA ALA A 63 -20.86 -11.06 -14.62
C ALA A 63 -21.19 -9.64 -15.13
N GLY A 64 -20.38 -8.64 -14.75
CA GLY A 64 -20.55 -7.25 -15.17
C GLY A 64 -19.99 -6.93 -16.55
N GLY A 65 -19.05 -7.73 -17.06
CA GLY A 65 -18.41 -7.54 -18.38
C GLY A 65 -19.41 -7.33 -19.53
N PRO A 66 -20.39 -8.24 -19.72
CA PRO A 66 -21.42 -8.09 -20.76
C PRO A 66 -22.23 -6.79 -20.61
N PHE A 67 -22.53 -6.38 -19.38
CA PHE A 67 -23.30 -5.16 -19.11
C PHE A 67 -22.51 -3.88 -19.45
N ILE A 68 -21.22 -3.87 -19.10
CA ILE A 68 -20.30 -2.76 -19.42
C ILE A 68 -20.14 -2.63 -20.95
N GLU A 69 -20.08 -3.73 -21.68
CA GLU A 69 -19.90 -3.71 -23.14
C GLU A 69 -21.12 -3.09 -23.86
N THR A 70 -22.35 -3.32 -23.37
CA THR A 70 -23.57 -2.68 -23.92
C THR A 70 -23.66 -1.17 -23.68
N THR A 71 -22.84 -0.62 -22.78
CA THR A 71 -22.85 0.79 -22.40
C THR A 71 -21.70 1.62 -22.99
N HIS A 72 -20.81 0.98 -23.75
CA HIS A 72 -19.54 1.56 -24.24
C HIS A 72 -19.70 2.75 -25.23
N ASN A 73 -20.92 3.06 -25.70
CA ASN A 73 -21.21 4.18 -26.62
C ASN A 73 -22.20 5.22 -26.06
N LYS A 74 -22.53 5.17 -24.76
CA LYS A 74 -23.48 6.12 -24.15
C LYS A 74 -22.72 7.19 -23.34
N ALA A 75 -22.62 8.40 -23.89
CA ALA A 75 -21.91 9.54 -23.30
C ALA A 75 -22.31 9.87 -21.84
N GLY A 76 -23.51 9.47 -21.40
CA GLY A 76 -24.01 9.64 -20.03
C GLY A 76 -23.27 8.85 -18.94
N PHE A 77 -22.47 7.83 -19.28
CA PHE A 77 -21.69 7.05 -18.31
C PHE A 77 -20.28 7.61 -18.05
N THR A 78 -19.85 8.62 -18.80
CA THR A 78 -18.54 9.26 -18.62
C THR A 78 -18.47 10.04 -17.31
N ALA A 79 -19.55 10.74 -16.92
CA ALA A 79 -19.57 11.55 -15.70
C ALA A 79 -19.47 10.71 -14.41
N PRO A 80 -20.26 9.62 -14.23
CA PRO A 80 -20.07 8.70 -13.10
C PRO A 80 -18.67 8.07 -13.06
N LEU A 81 -18.14 7.65 -14.21
CA LEU A 81 -16.81 7.02 -14.27
C LEU A 81 -15.70 8.02 -13.89
N THR A 82 -15.83 9.29 -14.33
CA THR A 82 -14.91 10.37 -13.97
C THR A 82 -15.01 10.72 -12.47
N ALA A 83 -16.21 10.66 -11.89
CA ALA A 83 -16.38 10.86 -10.45
C ALA A 83 -15.68 9.74 -9.63
N ILE A 84 -15.77 8.49 -10.09
CA ILE A 84 -15.08 7.36 -9.48
C ILE A 84 -13.56 7.54 -9.58
N THR A 85 -13.02 7.90 -10.76
CA THR A 85 -11.57 8.13 -10.90
C THR A 85 -11.08 9.28 -10.03
N ALA A 86 -11.84 10.37 -9.94
CA ALA A 86 -11.51 11.48 -9.05
C ALA A 86 -11.52 11.06 -7.57
N ALA A 87 -12.50 10.26 -7.13
CA ALA A 87 -12.55 9.73 -5.78
C ALA A 87 -11.34 8.83 -5.47
N VAL A 88 -10.97 7.93 -6.39
CA VAL A 88 -9.79 7.07 -6.24
C VAL A 88 -8.50 7.89 -6.13
N VAL A 89 -8.32 8.91 -6.98
CA VAL A 89 -7.16 9.81 -6.89
C VAL A 89 -7.13 10.54 -5.55
N GLY A 90 -8.28 11.03 -5.07
CA GLY A 90 -8.40 11.66 -3.75
C GLY A 90 -8.01 10.71 -2.60
N VAL A 91 -8.44 9.45 -2.68
CA VAL A 91 -8.08 8.42 -1.69
C VAL A 91 -6.56 8.15 -1.71
N ILE A 92 -5.93 8.07 -2.88
CA ILE A 92 -4.47 7.89 -2.99
C ILE A 92 -3.71 9.05 -2.35
N VAL A 93 -4.13 10.29 -2.61
CA VAL A 93 -3.52 11.48 -1.98
C VAL A 93 -3.70 11.44 -0.47
N ASN A 94 -4.89 11.08 0.02
CA ASN A 94 -5.14 10.96 1.46
C ASN A 94 -4.25 9.90 2.13
N LEU A 95 -4.09 8.73 1.52
CA LEU A 95 -3.16 7.68 1.98
C LEU A 95 -1.71 8.17 1.98
N GLY A 96 -1.29 8.88 0.93
CA GLY A 96 0.04 9.48 0.85
C GLY A 96 0.30 10.48 1.99
N LEU A 97 -0.65 11.38 2.25
CA LEU A 97 -0.57 12.33 3.37
C LEU A 97 -0.53 11.63 4.73
N PHE A 98 -1.33 10.57 4.90
CA PHE A 98 -1.33 9.76 6.12
C PHE A 98 0.05 9.13 6.39
N PHE A 99 0.71 8.61 5.35
CA PHE A 99 2.06 8.07 5.48
C PHE A 99 3.10 9.16 5.77
N ILE A 100 3.08 10.28 5.06
CA ILE A 100 3.99 11.41 5.32
C ILE A 100 3.87 11.86 6.78
N TRP A 101 2.64 11.97 7.30
CA TRP A 101 2.41 12.35 8.68
C TRP A 101 3.08 11.39 9.66
N HIS A 102 2.87 10.08 9.51
CA HIS A 102 3.44 9.07 10.40
C HIS A 102 4.96 8.87 10.21
N THR A 103 5.50 9.21 9.04
CA THR A 103 6.93 9.13 8.75
C THR A 103 7.69 10.36 9.27
N VAL A 104 7.12 11.57 9.17
CA VAL A 104 7.78 12.82 9.61
C VAL A 104 7.56 13.09 11.10
N TRP A 105 6.42 12.67 11.66
CA TRP A 105 6.08 12.75 13.09
C TRP A 105 5.84 11.36 13.70
N PRO A 106 6.90 10.59 13.99
CA PRO A 106 6.76 9.24 14.54
C PRO A 106 6.08 9.22 15.93
N GLU A 107 6.30 10.25 16.75
CA GLU A 107 5.69 10.41 18.08
C GLU A 107 4.40 11.27 18.06
N GLY A 108 3.87 11.58 16.86
CA GLY A 108 2.70 12.44 16.66
C GLY A 108 2.99 13.94 16.82
N ALA A 109 1.95 14.79 16.78
CA ALA A 109 2.08 16.27 16.80
C ALA A 109 2.76 16.85 18.06
N LYS A 110 2.97 16.03 19.09
CA LYS A 110 3.68 16.41 20.33
C LYS A 110 5.15 16.00 20.31
N GLY A 111 5.53 15.14 19.37
CA GLY A 111 6.91 14.71 19.13
C GLY A 111 7.67 15.68 18.24
N GLY A 112 9.00 15.61 18.33
CA GLY A 112 9.89 16.33 17.41
C GLY A 112 9.72 15.88 15.96
N ILE A 113 10.09 16.76 15.02
CA ILE A 113 10.13 16.43 13.59
C ILE A 113 11.36 15.55 13.33
N ASP A 114 11.18 14.43 12.63
CA ASP A 114 12.30 13.69 12.05
C ASP A 114 12.80 14.44 10.79
N ILE A 115 13.75 15.34 11.02
CA ILE A 115 14.42 16.13 9.96
C ILE A 115 15.02 15.22 8.87
N PRO A 116 15.78 14.16 9.18
CA PRO A 116 16.28 13.23 8.17
C PRO A 116 15.17 12.61 7.30
N ALA A 117 14.09 12.12 7.91
CA ALA A 117 12.98 11.51 7.18
C ALA A 117 12.26 12.54 6.28
N ALA A 118 12.06 13.76 6.78
CA ALA A 118 11.47 14.86 6.00
C ALA A 118 12.35 15.22 4.78
N LEU A 119 13.67 15.27 4.94
CA LEU A 119 14.60 15.55 3.84
C LEU A 119 14.55 14.45 2.77
N ILE A 120 14.50 13.18 3.17
CA ILE A 120 14.36 12.05 2.21
C ILE A 120 13.02 12.16 1.46
N ALA A 121 11.92 12.47 2.15
CA ALA A 121 10.61 12.63 1.53
C ALA A 121 10.59 13.75 0.49
N VAL A 122 11.17 14.91 0.81
CA VAL A 122 11.27 16.05 -0.13
C VAL A 122 12.18 15.71 -1.31
N ALA A 123 13.33 15.07 -1.06
CA ALA A 123 14.25 14.65 -2.12
C ALA A 123 13.61 13.63 -3.07
N ALA A 124 12.85 12.66 -2.53
CA ALA A 124 12.12 11.66 -3.31
C ALA A 124 11.02 12.33 -4.16
N ALA A 125 10.24 13.24 -3.58
CA ALA A 125 9.22 14.01 -4.30
C ALA A 125 9.85 14.83 -5.45
N PHE A 126 10.99 15.48 -5.20
CA PHE A 126 11.72 16.22 -6.23
C PHE A 126 12.24 15.30 -7.34
N ALA A 127 12.82 14.14 -6.99
CA ALA A 127 13.32 13.18 -7.96
C ALA A 127 12.20 12.61 -8.85
N LEU A 128 11.01 12.37 -8.30
CA LEU A 128 9.85 11.88 -9.05
C LEU A 128 9.23 12.98 -9.93
N PHE A 129 8.91 14.15 -9.38
CA PHE A 129 8.16 15.18 -10.10
C PHE A 129 9.02 16.01 -11.06
N ARG A 130 10.25 16.35 -10.67
CA ARG A 130 11.15 17.19 -11.49
C ARG A 130 12.11 16.37 -12.33
N LEU A 131 12.77 15.37 -11.74
CA LEU A 131 13.78 14.59 -12.45
C LEU A 131 13.19 13.40 -13.23
N LYS A 132 11.91 13.06 -12.99
CA LYS A 132 11.20 11.94 -13.64
C LYS A 132 11.95 10.62 -13.54
N TRP A 133 12.64 10.40 -12.43
CA TRP A 133 13.37 9.16 -12.21
C TRP A 133 12.43 7.96 -12.10
N LYS A 134 12.92 6.78 -12.48
CA LYS A 134 12.16 5.54 -12.32
C LYS A 134 11.89 5.32 -10.83
N VAL A 135 10.64 5.00 -10.50
CA VAL A 135 10.16 4.78 -9.12
C VAL A 135 11.05 3.79 -8.37
N THR A 136 11.47 2.71 -9.03
CA THR A 136 12.37 1.69 -8.45
C THR A 136 13.70 2.26 -7.95
N HIS A 137 14.27 3.23 -8.67
CA HIS A 137 15.54 3.85 -8.27
C HIS A 137 15.34 4.79 -7.09
N VAL A 138 14.24 5.54 -7.08
CA VAL A 138 13.90 6.43 -5.97
C VAL A 138 13.67 5.64 -4.68
N ILE A 139 12.92 4.53 -4.76
CA ILE A 139 12.70 3.62 -3.62
C ILE A 139 14.04 3.04 -3.13
N ALA A 140 14.88 2.52 -4.03
CA ALA A 140 16.16 1.94 -3.66
C ALA A 140 17.09 2.96 -2.97
N MET A 141 17.19 4.18 -3.51
CA MET A 141 18.00 5.24 -2.93
C MET A 141 17.46 5.72 -1.58
N ALA A 142 16.14 5.87 -1.45
CA ALA A 142 15.51 6.23 -0.18
C ALA A 142 15.71 5.15 0.90
N ALA A 143 15.58 3.87 0.54
CA ALA A 143 15.82 2.74 1.42
C ALA A 143 17.29 2.69 1.88
N LEU A 144 18.24 2.89 0.97
CA LEU A 144 19.66 2.96 1.30
C LEU A 144 19.99 4.15 2.22
N ALA A 145 19.43 5.33 1.93
CA ALA A 145 19.61 6.51 2.77
C ALA A 145 19.05 6.28 4.19
N GLY A 146 17.85 5.71 4.29
CA GLY A 146 17.25 5.35 5.58
C GLY A 146 18.07 4.32 6.36
N LEU A 147 18.60 3.30 5.68
CA LEU A 147 19.44 2.28 6.30
C LEU A 147 20.74 2.88 6.85
N ILE A 148 21.40 3.75 6.09
CA ILE A 148 22.63 4.43 6.53
C ILE A 148 22.34 5.29 7.76
N LEU A 149 21.26 6.08 7.74
CA LEU A 149 20.87 6.91 8.88
C LEU A 149 20.62 6.09 10.13
N ARG A 150 19.93 4.95 9.99
CA ARG A 150 19.68 4.01 11.09
C ARG A 150 20.97 3.42 11.67
N LEU A 151 21.92 3.04 10.81
CA LEU A 151 23.21 2.50 11.25
C LEU A 151 24.10 3.56 11.92
N THR A 152 23.98 4.83 11.54
CA THR A 152 24.74 5.94 12.14
C THR A 152 24.13 6.51 13.43
N GLY A 153 22.93 6.04 13.83
CA GLY A 153 22.25 6.49 15.06
C GLY A 153 21.75 7.94 15.01
N LEU A 154 21.68 8.56 13.82
CA LEU A 154 21.25 9.94 13.63
C LEU A 154 19.72 10.14 13.59
N SER A 155 18.94 9.05 13.58
CA SER A 155 17.48 9.07 13.56
C SER A 155 16.93 8.07 14.57
N ALA A 156 15.85 8.46 15.26
CA ALA A 156 15.19 7.70 16.33
C ALA A 156 14.14 6.71 15.77
N VAL A 157 14.47 6.04 14.65
CA VAL A 157 13.65 4.98 14.03
C VAL A 157 14.26 3.60 14.26
#